data_AF-A0A954N4B8-F1
#
_entry.id   AF-A0A954N4B8-F1
#
_cell.length_a   1.000
_cell.length_b   1.000
_cell.length_c   1.000
_cell.angle_alpha   90.00
_cell.angle_beta   90.00
_cell.angle_gamma   90.00
#
_symmetry.space_group_name_H-M   'P 1'
#
loop_
_entity.id
_entity.type
_entity.pdbx_description
1 polymer ?
#
loop_
_entity_poly.entity_id
_entity_poly.type
_entity_poly.pdbx_seq_one_letter_code
_entity_poly.pdbx_strand_id
1 'polypeptide(L)'
;KNANLTKRAAIDAAARNNVAGRPLVIDTSNITLGGLRTHQDGTWEFIPDQTPLMAAKIDVNMTSGSPSGSIPLFFAPLLGTNDYAPRNTSVAGFVQNAIVLCLDRSHSMCFDMTGVDWSYPPNTPSWPQAYTAPPMNGSRWLSLVSSVQMFLDVLDDYSQNPPVGMVTWGSDIAPQNWYGTRIPRFNAVEVDVTIMNNGGGNINGALNGRGQKMMQGATNMSAGMVAARDLLMNYTPNLPVNRVMILVTDGKWNQGTDPVATAATLAANNIKCHTIGLLTGDSAAVLQSIADATGGKCFMVNDQAGMDAAFREIATELPIVLTQ
;
A
#
# COMPACT_ATOMS: atom_id res chain seq x y z
N LYS A 1 -13.31 -17.45 -6.53
CA LYS A 1 -14.01 -16.60 -7.53
C LYS A 1 -14.80 -17.48 -8.50
N ASN A 2 -15.95 -17.03 -9.01
CA ASN A 2 -16.78 -17.80 -9.94
C ASN A 2 -16.18 -17.75 -11.35
N ALA A 3 -15.61 -18.87 -11.81
CA ALA A 3 -14.97 -18.98 -13.13
C ALA A 3 -15.86 -18.50 -14.29
N ASN A 4 -17.18 -18.67 -14.17
CA ASN A 4 -18.13 -18.25 -15.20
C ASN A 4 -18.26 -16.72 -15.27
N LEU A 5 -18.18 -16.02 -14.15
CA LEU A 5 -18.20 -14.56 -14.13
C LEU A 5 -16.93 -13.98 -14.78
N THR A 6 -15.76 -14.56 -14.49
CA THR A 6 -14.50 -14.15 -15.12
C THR A 6 -14.55 -14.36 -16.64
N LYS A 7 -15.02 -15.54 -17.08
CA LYS A 7 -15.17 -15.84 -18.52
C LYS A 7 -16.15 -14.90 -19.20
N ARG A 8 -17.27 -14.56 -18.55
CA ARG A 8 -18.24 -13.58 -19.06
C ARG A 8 -17.62 -12.20 -19.21
N ALA A 9 -16.93 -11.71 -18.17
CA ALA A 9 -16.28 -10.40 -18.18
C ALA A 9 -15.21 -10.30 -19.29
N ALA A 10 -14.47 -11.37 -19.56
CA ALA A 10 -13.49 -11.42 -20.66
C ALA A 10 -14.17 -11.33 -22.04
N ILE A 11 -15.28 -12.04 -22.26
CA ILE A 11 -16.06 -11.96 -23.50
C ILE A 11 -16.62 -10.53 -23.69
N ASP A 12 -17.20 -9.95 -22.64
CA ASP A 12 -17.75 -8.60 -22.68
C ASP A 12 -16.66 -7.54 -22.93
N ALA A 13 -15.46 -7.74 -22.39
CA ALA A 13 -14.31 -6.88 -22.65
C ALA A 13 -13.80 -7.00 -24.08
N ALA A 14 -13.72 -8.21 -24.64
CA ALA A 14 -13.33 -8.43 -26.03
C ALA A 14 -14.30 -7.74 -26.99
N ALA A 15 -15.61 -7.85 -26.77
CA ALA A 15 -16.63 -7.24 -27.62
C ALA A 15 -16.59 -5.70 -27.65
N ARG A 16 -15.94 -5.04 -26.68
CA ARG A 16 -15.72 -3.59 -26.69
C ARG A 16 -14.54 -3.14 -27.56
N ASN A 17 -13.72 -4.07 -28.03
CA ASN A 17 -12.56 -3.79 -28.87
C ASN A 17 -12.85 -4.20 -30.31
N ASN A 18 -12.59 -3.28 -31.25
CA ASN A 18 -12.80 -3.55 -32.68
C ASN A 18 -11.50 -4.00 -33.35
N VAL A 19 -11.59 -5.04 -34.19
CA VAL A 19 -10.53 -5.45 -35.12
C VAL A 19 -11.07 -5.31 -36.54
N ALA A 20 -10.35 -4.55 -37.38
CA ALA A 20 -10.80 -4.22 -38.75
C ALA A 20 -12.25 -3.68 -38.82
N GLY A 21 -12.63 -2.85 -37.84
CA GLY A 21 -13.95 -2.22 -37.77
C GLY A 21 -15.09 -3.13 -37.30
N ARG A 22 -14.80 -4.35 -36.81
CA ARG A 22 -15.79 -5.28 -36.25
C ARG A 22 -15.45 -5.60 -34.80
N PRO A 23 -16.44 -5.74 -33.90
CA PRO A 23 -16.20 -6.20 -32.53
C PRO A 23 -15.46 -7.53 -32.52
N LEU A 24 -14.47 -7.66 -31.63
CA LEU A 24 -13.78 -8.93 -31.41
C LEU A 24 -14.71 -9.89 -30.66
N VAL A 25 -14.99 -11.03 -31.30
CA VAL A 25 -15.77 -12.13 -30.74
C VAL A 25 -14.82 -13.25 -30.32
N ILE A 26 -14.88 -13.61 -29.04
CA ILE A 26 -14.19 -14.76 -28.46
C ILE A 26 -15.19 -15.67 -27.76
N ASP A 27 -14.84 -16.93 -27.55
CA ASP A 27 -15.62 -17.88 -26.77
C ASP A 27 -14.86 -18.36 -25.53
N THR A 28 -15.49 -19.22 -24.73
CA THR A 28 -14.90 -19.71 -23.48
C THR A 28 -13.68 -20.60 -23.67
N SER A 29 -13.45 -21.14 -24.87
CA SER A 29 -12.26 -21.93 -25.22
C SER A 29 -11.04 -21.05 -25.47
N ASN A 30 -11.24 -19.77 -25.80
CA ASN A 30 -10.17 -18.77 -25.88
C ASN A 30 -9.65 -18.32 -24.51
N ILE A 31 -10.29 -18.73 -23.41
CA ILE A 31 -10.04 -18.22 -22.07
C ILE A 31 -9.50 -19.35 -21.18
N THR A 32 -8.24 -19.22 -20.79
CA THR A 32 -7.60 -20.10 -19.81
C THR A 32 -7.54 -19.36 -18.48
N LEU A 33 -8.05 -19.97 -17.40
CA LEU A 33 -7.91 -19.41 -16.05
C LEU A 33 -6.74 -20.08 -15.35
N GLY A 34 -6.08 -19.36 -14.45
CA GLY A 34 -4.90 -19.88 -13.76
C GLY A 34 -4.40 -18.96 -12.66
N GLY A 35 -3.17 -19.20 -12.22
CA GLY A 35 -2.46 -18.43 -11.22
C GLY A 35 -1.34 -17.59 -11.83
N LEU A 36 -0.59 -16.93 -10.95
CA LEU A 36 0.57 -16.11 -11.30
C LEU A 36 1.77 -16.51 -10.44
N ARG A 37 2.96 -16.51 -11.05
CA ARG A 37 4.23 -16.71 -10.37
C ARG A 37 5.16 -15.52 -10.64
N THR A 38 5.73 -14.92 -9.59
CA THR A 38 6.81 -13.94 -9.71
C THR A 38 8.15 -14.60 -9.90
N HIS A 39 8.98 -14.02 -10.76
CA HIS A 39 10.40 -14.28 -10.85
C HIS A 39 11.22 -13.26 -10.05
N GLN A 40 12.50 -13.57 -9.80
CA GLN A 40 13.41 -12.69 -9.04
C GLN A 40 13.70 -11.36 -9.73
N ASP A 41 13.53 -11.30 -11.06
CA ASP A 41 13.68 -10.10 -11.87
C ASP A 41 12.41 -9.22 -11.89
N GLY A 42 11.37 -9.58 -11.13
CA GLY A 42 10.10 -8.85 -11.05
C GLY A 42 9.12 -9.17 -12.17
N THR A 43 9.47 -10.06 -13.10
CA THR A 43 8.55 -10.53 -14.14
C THR A 43 7.53 -11.53 -13.59
N TRP A 44 6.40 -11.66 -14.28
CA TRP A 44 5.31 -12.55 -13.91
C TRP A 44 5.08 -13.60 -14.97
N GLU A 45 4.82 -14.81 -14.52
CA GLU A 45 4.46 -15.95 -15.37
C GLU A 45 3.05 -16.42 -15.05
N PHE A 46 2.25 -16.62 -16.10
CA PHE A 46 0.95 -17.25 -15.99
C PHE A 46 1.09 -18.77 -15.86
N ILE A 47 0.47 -19.34 -14.83
CA ILE A 47 0.43 -20.80 -14.63
C ILE A 47 -1.00 -21.28 -14.90
N PRO A 48 -1.26 -22.02 -16.01
CA PRO A 48 -2.60 -22.50 -16.34
C PRO A 48 -3.15 -23.43 -15.26
N ASP A 49 -4.46 -23.34 -15.00
CA ASP A 49 -5.22 -24.20 -14.08
C ASP A 49 -4.73 -24.22 -12.62
N GLN A 50 -3.79 -23.33 -12.26
CA GLN A 50 -3.33 -23.19 -10.89
C GLN A 50 -4.42 -22.56 -10.03
N THR A 51 -4.72 -23.21 -8.91
CA THR A 51 -5.56 -22.63 -7.85
C THR A 51 -4.70 -21.95 -6.78
N PRO A 52 -5.14 -20.80 -6.25
CA PRO A 52 -6.38 -20.10 -6.57
C PRO A 52 -6.35 -19.37 -7.93
N LEU A 53 -7.50 -19.31 -8.60
CA LEU A 53 -7.64 -18.64 -9.90
C LEU A 53 -7.50 -17.12 -9.73
N MET A 54 -6.34 -16.60 -10.13
CA MET A 54 -5.95 -15.19 -9.98
C MET A 54 -5.73 -14.49 -11.31
N ALA A 55 -5.58 -15.25 -12.39
CA ALA A 55 -5.37 -14.71 -13.73
C ALA A 55 -6.28 -15.37 -14.77
N ALA A 56 -6.52 -14.61 -15.83
CA ALA A 56 -7.16 -15.05 -17.05
C ALA A 56 -6.24 -14.73 -18.22
N LYS A 57 -5.86 -15.77 -18.96
CA LYS A 57 -5.17 -15.66 -20.24
C LYS A 57 -6.19 -15.77 -21.36
N ILE A 58 -6.16 -14.81 -22.28
CA ILE A 58 -6.99 -14.76 -23.47
C ILE A 58 -6.08 -15.02 -24.67
N ASP A 59 -6.35 -16.11 -25.39
CA ASP A 59 -5.68 -16.47 -26.64
C ASP A 59 -6.65 -16.26 -27.82
N VAL A 60 -6.39 -15.20 -28.59
CA VAL A 60 -7.19 -14.83 -29.76
C VAL A 60 -6.49 -15.31 -31.02
N ASN A 61 -7.23 -16.04 -31.85
CA ASN A 61 -6.79 -16.45 -33.18
C ASN A 61 -7.90 -16.13 -34.18
N MET A 62 -7.62 -15.27 -35.16
CA MET A 62 -8.59 -14.82 -36.16
C MET A 62 -8.46 -15.61 -37.47
N THR A 63 -8.51 -16.95 -37.39
CA THR A 63 -8.59 -17.80 -38.58
C THR A 63 -10.03 -17.83 -39.13
N SER A 64 -10.22 -18.34 -40.34
CA SER A 64 -11.55 -18.50 -40.96
C SER A 64 -12.53 -19.34 -40.13
N GLY A 65 -12.02 -20.27 -39.30
CA GLY A 65 -12.82 -21.09 -38.38
C GLY A 65 -13.01 -20.50 -36.98
N SER A 66 -12.47 -19.31 -36.71
CA SER A 66 -12.60 -18.66 -35.41
C SER A 66 -13.92 -17.89 -35.29
N PRO A 67 -14.41 -17.59 -34.06
CA PRO A 67 -15.63 -16.81 -33.87
C PRO A 67 -15.61 -15.43 -34.54
N SER A 68 -14.43 -14.80 -34.67
CA SER A 68 -14.27 -13.50 -35.33
C SER A 68 -13.96 -13.59 -36.83
N GLY A 69 -13.62 -14.77 -37.34
CA GLY A 69 -13.15 -14.98 -38.72
C GLY A 69 -11.80 -14.31 -39.01
N SER A 70 -11.26 -14.55 -40.22
CA SER A 70 -10.08 -13.84 -40.72
C SER A 70 -10.43 -12.48 -41.32
N ILE A 71 -9.42 -11.61 -41.39
CA ILE A 71 -9.57 -10.25 -41.90
C ILE A 71 -9.39 -10.27 -43.42
N PRO A 72 -10.41 -9.94 -44.22
CA PRO A 72 -10.27 -9.89 -45.67
C PRO A 72 -9.35 -8.74 -46.08
N LEU A 73 -8.41 -9.02 -46.97
CA LEU A 73 -7.49 -8.02 -47.52
C LEU A 73 -8.02 -7.55 -48.88
N PHE A 74 -8.34 -6.26 -49.02
CA PHE A 74 -8.96 -5.72 -50.24
C PHE A 74 -8.07 -5.77 -51.50
N PHE A 75 -6.75 -5.69 -51.34
CA PHE A 75 -5.80 -5.65 -52.47
C PHE A 75 -4.83 -6.83 -52.54
N ALA A 76 -4.76 -7.64 -51.49
CA ALA A 76 -3.82 -8.76 -51.42
C ALA A 76 -4.13 -9.96 -52.34
N PRO A 77 -5.38 -10.18 -52.84
CA PRO A 77 -5.63 -11.23 -53.82
C PRO A 77 -4.80 -11.10 -55.10
N LEU A 78 -4.36 -9.88 -55.46
CA LEU A 78 -3.42 -9.61 -56.56
C LEU A 78 -2.01 -10.18 -56.30
N LEU A 79 -1.69 -10.52 -55.05
CA LEU A 79 -0.42 -11.08 -54.58
C LEU A 79 -0.56 -12.52 -54.07
N GLY A 80 -1.73 -13.15 -54.25
CA GLY A 80 -1.98 -14.55 -53.86
C GLY A 80 -2.36 -14.77 -52.39
N THR A 81 -2.68 -13.72 -51.63
CA THR A 81 -3.15 -13.82 -50.24
C THR A 81 -4.53 -13.16 -50.09
N ASN A 82 -5.52 -13.86 -49.55
CA ASN A 82 -6.90 -13.36 -49.49
C ASN A 82 -7.27 -12.77 -48.13
N ASP A 83 -6.56 -13.19 -47.09
CA ASP A 83 -6.88 -12.86 -45.72
C ASP A 83 -5.64 -12.70 -44.84
N TYR A 84 -5.84 -12.00 -43.72
CA TYR A 84 -4.90 -11.87 -42.64
C TYR A 84 -5.52 -12.45 -41.37
N ALA A 85 -4.79 -13.35 -40.71
CA ALA A 85 -5.24 -14.06 -39.51
C ALA A 85 -4.35 -13.71 -38.32
N PRO A 86 -4.54 -12.54 -37.67
CA PRO A 86 -3.75 -12.17 -36.51
C PRO A 86 -3.98 -13.15 -35.35
N ARG A 87 -2.91 -13.39 -34.61
CA ARG A 87 -2.93 -14.12 -33.34
C ARG A 87 -2.33 -13.25 -32.26
N ASN A 88 -3.06 -13.06 -31.17
CA ASN A 88 -2.60 -12.30 -30.02
C ASN A 88 -2.96 -13.04 -28.73
N THR A 89 -2.13 -12.82 -27.72
CA THR A 89 -2.30 -13.37 -26.39
C THR A 89 -2.23 -12.21 -25.41
N SER A 90 -3.12 -12.21 -24.41
CA SER A 90 -3.00 -11.32 -23.27
C SER A 90 -3.29 -12.06 -21.97
N VAL A 91 -2.62 -11.66 -20.88
CA VAL A 91 -2.87 -12.17 -19.53
C VAL A 91 -3.28 -11.01 -18.65
N ALA A 92 -4.43 -11.12 -18.00
CA ALA A 92 -4.83 -10.24 -16.92
C ALA A 92 -4.79 -11.01 -15.60
N GLY A 93 -4.07 -10.51 -14.59
CA GLY A 93 -3.95 -11.15 -13.29
C GLY A 93 -4.09 -10.20 -12.12
N PHE A 94 -4.67 -10.70 -11.03
CA PHE A 94 -4.83 -9.97 -9.79
C PHE A 94 -3.67 -10.30 -8.85
N VAL A 95 -3.04 -9.29 -8.26
CA VAL A 95 -2.06 -9.44 -7.18
C VAL A 95 -2.56 -8.67 -5.97
N GLN A 96 -2.49 -9.28 -4.80
CA GLN A 96 -2.92 -8.63 -3.56
C GLN A 96 -1.78 -7.75 -3.01
N ASN A 97 -2.10 -6.68 -2.29
CA ASN A 97 -1.10 -5.93 -1.52
C ASN A 97 -1.15 -6.37 -0.06
N ALA A 98 0.00 -6.67 0.53
CA ALA A 98 0.14 -6.77 1.98
C ALA A 98 0.75 -5.47 2.50
N ILE A 99 0.05 -4.82 3.42
CA ILE A 99 0.34 -3.43 3.80
C ILE A 99 0.72 -3.38 5.27
N VAL A 100 1.80 -2.69 5.61
CA VAL A 100 2.12 -2.33 6.99
C VAL A 100 2.15 -0.82 7.14
N LEU A 101 1.30 -0.32 8.04
CA LEU A 101 1.35 1.05 8.52
C LEU A 101 2.50 1.17 9.52
N CYS A 102 3.45 2.06 9.23
CA CYS A 102 4.64 2.32 10.04
C CYS A 102 4.56 3.73 10.60
N LEU A 103 4.01 3.87 11.81
CA LEU A 103 3.51 5.14 12.31
C LEU A 103 4.36 5.70 13.45
N ASP A 104 4.77 6.97 13.32
CA ASP A 104 5.48 7.71 14.36
C ASP A 104 4.58 7.97 15.58
N ARG A 105 5.11 7.70 16.77
CA ARG A 105 4.51 8.00 18.08
C ARG A 105 5.47 8.73 19.02
N SER A 106 6.42 9.46 18.45
CA SER A 106 7.29 10.39 19.17
C SER A 106 6.47 11.52 19.81
N HIS A 107 7.07 12.26 20.73
CA HIS A 107 6.31 13.26 21.49
C HIS A 107 5.75 14.39 20.62
N SER A 108 6.40 14.73 19.50
CA SER A 108 5.90 15.76 18.57
C SER A 108 4.51 15.45 18.04
N MET A 109 4.14 14.17 17.96
CA MET A 109 2.80 13.76 17.56
C MET A 109 1.69 14.22 18.52
N CYS A 110 2.04 14.64 19.75
CA CYS A 110 1.10 15.29 20.68
C CYS A 110 0.87 16.78 20.38
N PHE A 111 1.69 17.40 19.53
CA PHE A 111 1.58 18.81 19.18
C PHE A 111 0.39 19.05 18.27
N ASP A 112 -0.03 20.32 18.18
CA ASP A 112 -1.06 20.74 17.24
C ASP A 112 -0.54 20.86 15.79
N MET A 113 -1.44 21.24 14.89
CA MET A 113 -1.16 21.38 13.45
C MET A 113 -0.57 22.74 13.06
N THR A 114 -0.10 23.56 14.00
CA THR A 114 0.47 24.90 13.69
C THR A 114 1.87 24.83 13.09
N GLY A 115 2.56 23.70 13.25
CA GLY A 115 3.97 23.55 12.88
C GLY A 115 4.95 24.14 13.91
N VAL A 116 4.46 24.64 15.06
CA VAL A 116 5.31 25.17 16.13
C VAL A 116 5.64 24.07 17.14
N ASP A 117 6.92 23.89 17.44
CA ASP A 117 7.37 22.94 18.45
C ASP A 117 6.81 23.29 19.83
N TRP A 118 6.39 22.27 20.58
CA TRP A 118 5.78 22.40 21.91
C TRP A 118 4.46 23.19 21.93
N SER A 119 3.85 23.43 20.76
CA SER A 119 2.48 23.94 20.68
C SER A 119 1.50 22.77 20.79
N TYR A 120 0.58 22.85 21.74
CA TYR A 120 -0.37 21.78 22.01
C TYR A 120 -1.80 22.22 21.70
N PRO A 121 -2.69 21.28 21.35
CA PRO A 121 -4.08 21.61 21.10
C PRO A 121 -4.79 22.21 22.33
N PRO A 122 -5.89 22.95 22.14
CA PRO A 122 -6.71 23.44 23.24
C PRO A 122 -7.12 22.33 24.22
N ASN A 123 -7.25 22.69 25.50
CA ASN A 123 -7.54 21.77 26.61
C ASN A 123 -6.40 20.82 27.00
N THR A 124 -5.24 20.89 26.34
CA THR A 124 -4.03 20.26 26.87
C THR A 124 -3.63 20.94 28.19
N PRO A 125 -3.26 20.18 29.24
CA PRO A 125 -2.78 20.77 30.50
C PRO A 125 -1.65 21.77 30.26
N SER A 126 -1.49 22.75 31.15
CA SER A 126 -0.35 23.67 31.07
C SER A 126 0.97 22.92 31.27
N TRP A 127 2.07 23.53 30.83
CA TRP A 127 3.40 23.05 31.14
C TRP A 127 3.62 22.97 32.67
N PRO A 128 4.28 21.93 33.19
CA PRO A 128 4.88 20.78 32.48
C PRO A 128 3.95 19.57 32.27
N GLN A 129 2.72 19.60 32.79
CA GLN A 129 1.80 18.46 32.71
C GLN A 129 1.43 18.09 31.27
N ALA A 130 1.45 19.07 30.34
CA ALA A 130 1.29 18.84 28.90
C ALA A 130 2.19 17.72 28.37
N TYR A 131 3.44 17.68 28.83
CA TYR A 131 4.43 16.71 28.38
C TYR A 131 3.99 15.28 28.69
N THR A 132 3.42 15.07 29.87
CA THR A 132 3.03 13.75 30.36
C THR A 132 1.56 13.43 30.11
N ALA A 133 0.87 14.21 29.28
CA ALA A 133 -0.49 13.95 28.88
C ALA A 133 -0.55 13.03 27.65
N PRO A 134 -1.62 12.22 27.49
CA PRO A 134 -1.96 11.63 26.20
C PRO A 134 -2.20 12.69 25.12
N PRO A 135 -2.13 12.34 23.82
CA PRO A 135 -2.46 13.25 22.74
C PRO A 135 -3.92 13.72 22.83
N MET A 136 -4.12 15.03 22.75
CA MET A 136 -5.44 15.67 22.87
C MET A 136 -6.09 15.90 21.49
N ASN A 137 -7.40 16.14 21.47
CA ASN A 137 -8.11 16.44 20.23
C ASN A 137 -7.51 17.66 19.51
N GLY A 138 -7.22 17.52 18.22
CA GLY A 138 -6.47 18.50 17.43
C GLY A 138 -4.96 18.24 17.37
N SER A 139 -4.47 17.18 18.01
CA SER A 139 -3.06 16.77 17.90
C SER A 139 -2.79 16.10 16.55
N ARG A 140 -1.51 16.09 16.15
CA ARG A 140 -1.01 15.39 14.96
C ARG A 140 -1.30 13.89 15.01
N TRP A 141 -1.21 13.26 16.18
CA TRP A 141 -1.56 11.86 16.38
C TRP A 141 -3.04 11.59 16.09
N LEU A 142 -3.97 12.35 16.70
CA LEU A 142 -5.39 12.09 16.47
C LEU A 142 -5.85 12.48 15.05
N SER A 143 -5.16 13.44 14.44
CA SER A 143 -5.26 13.74 13.01
C SER A 143 -4.87 12.51 12.16
N LEU A 144 -3.71 11.91 12.45
CA LEU A 144 -3.23 10.68 11.80
C LEU A 144 -4.22 9.52 11.97
N VAL A 145 -4.75 9.33 13.18
CA VAL A 145 -5.76 8.29 13.47
C VAL A 145 -6.98 8.45 12.55
N SER A 146 -7.49 9.67 12.39
CA SER A 146 -8.62 9.97 11.50
C SER A 146 -8.31 9.63 10.04
N SER A 147 -7.13 10.00 9.54
CA SER A 147 -6.75 9.70 8.15
C SER A 147 -6.54 8.21 7.90
N VAL A 148 -5.96 7.49 8.87
CA VAL A 148 -5.79 6.04 8.78
C VAL A 148 -7.14 5.32 8.82
N GLN A 149 -8.09 5.76 9.66
CA GLN A 149 -9.44 5.20 9.67
C GLN A 149 -10.12 5.35 8.30
N MET A 150 -10.05 6.54 7.70
CA MET A 150 -10.56 6.77 6.36
C MET A 150 -9.87 5.90 5.30
N PHE A 151 -8.54 5.73 5.40
CA PHE A 151 -7.80 4.82 4.53
C PHE A 151 -8.33 3.39 4.63
N LEU A 152 -8.52 2.87 5.86
CA LEU A 152 -9.03 1.53 6.11
C LEU A 152 -10.46 1.36 5.60
N ASP A 153 -11.32 2.37 5.74
CA ASP A 153 -12.68 2.34 5.18
C ASP A 153 -12.65 2.18 3.65
N VAL A 154 -11.73 2.87 2.95
CA VAL A 154 -11.54 2.69 1.50
C VAL A 154 -11.06 1.27 1.16
N LEU A 155 -10.21 0.68 2.00
CA LEU A 155 -9.75 -0.71 1.79
C LEU A 155 -10.86 -1.73 2.03
N ASP A 156 -11.77 -1.46 2.96
CA ASP A 156 -12.93 -2.30 3.26
C ASP A 156 -13.94 -2.34 2.11
N ASP A 157 -14.01 -1.27 1.29
CA ASP A 157 -14.83 -1.23 0.07
C ASP A 157 -14.27 -2.11 -1.07
N TYR A 158 -13.01 -2.53 -1.00
CA TYR A 158 -12.46 -3.42 -2.00
C TYR A 158 -13.03 -4.83 -1.89
N SER A 159 -13.46 -5.37 -3.03
CA SER A 159 -13.96 -6.76 -3.15
C SER A 159 -12.97 -7.82 -2.63
N GLN A 160 -11.68 -7.47 -2.55
CA GLN A 160 -10.63 -8.23 -1.88
C GLN A 160 -9.86 -7.27 -0.97
N ASN A 161 -10.28 -7.17 0.28
CA ASN A 161 -9.61 -6.38 1.30
C ASN A 161 -8.15 -6.85 1.46
N PRO A 162 -7.16 -5.95 1.29
CA PRO A 162 -5.76 -6.32 1.46
C PRO A 162 -5.44 -6.66 2.93
N PRO A 163 -4.59 -7.65 3.21
CA PRO A 163 -4.11 -7.89 4.56
C PRO A 163 -3.29 -6.70 5.04
N VAL A 164 -3.62 -6.22 6.23
CA VAL A 164 -3.01 -5.04 6.85
C VAL A 164 -2.39 -5.40 8.19
N GLY A 165 -1.27 -4.76 8.51
CA GLY A 165 -0.62 -4.78 9.82
C GLY A 165 -0.20 -3.37 10.24
N MET A 166 0.21 -3.22 11.49
CA MET A 166 0.64 -1.94 12.03
C MET A 166 1.81 -2.10 12.98
N VAL A 167 2.79 -1.22 12.81
CA VAL A 167 3.85 -0.97 13.79
C VAL A 167 3.84 0.50 14.16
N THR A 168 4.18 0.79 15.41
CA THR A 168 4.42 2.16 15.85
C THR A 168 5.81 2.29 16.44
N TRP A 169 6.41 3.46 16.25
CA TRP A 169 7.82 3.67 16.58
C TRP A 169 8.07 5.06 17.18
N GLY A 170 9.16 5.18 17.94
CA GLY A 170 9.57 6.37 18.68
C GLY A 170 11.02 6.20 19.11
N SER A 171 11.34 6.33 20.39
CA SER A 171 12.65 5.97 20.93
C SER A 171 12.55 5.16 22.21
N ASP A 172 13.63 4.46 22.55
CA ASP A 172 13.73 3.82 23.87
C ASP A 172 13.82 4.89 24.96
N ILE A 173 12.99 4.74 25.99
CA ILE A 173 13.07 5.54 27.22
C ILE A 173 12.99 4.57 28.38
N ALA A 174 14.03 4.55 29.21
CA ALA A 174 14.00 3.82 30.47
C ALA A 174 12.97 4.47 31.43
N PRO A 175 12.35 3.69 32.33
CA PRO A 175 11.46 4.27 33.35
C PRO A 175 12.14 5.42 34.10
N GLN A 176 11.47 6.56 34.18
CA GLN A 176 11.99 7.79 34.79
C GLN A 176 10.88 8.51 35.56
N ASN A 177 11.26 9.49 36.38
CA ASN A 177 10.32 10.41 37.00
C ASN A 177 10.58 11.80 36.42
N TRP A 178 9.63 12.31 35.64
CA TRP A 178 9.68 13.65 35.05
C TRP A 178 8.52 14.46 35.57
N TYR A 179 8.81 15.65 36.11
CA TYR A 179 7.79 16.60 36.58
C TYR A 179 6.83 16.02 37.64
N GLY A 180 7.30 15.08 38.47
CA GLY A 180 6.48 14.40 39.46
C GLY A 180 5.60 13.27 38.91
N THR A 181 5.64 13.02 37.60
CA THR A 181 4.95 11.91 36.94
C THR A 181 5.91 10.76 36.68
N ARG A 182 5.48 9.54 37.02
CA ARG A 182 6.22 8.32 36.67
C ARG A 182 6.03 7.99 35.19
N ILE A 183 7.11 8.08 34.45
CA ILE A 183 7.19 7.76 33.03
C ILE A 183 7.48 6.26 32.89
N PRO A 184 6.60 5.49 32.23
CA PRO A 184 6.84 4.07 32.00
C PRO A 184 8.01 3.88 31.01
N ARG A 185 8.39 2.61 30.81
CA ARG A 185 9.30 2.27 29.71
C ARG A 185 8.60 2.54 28.38
N PHE A 186 9.30 3.21 27.47
CA PHE A 186 8.94 3.26 26.06
C PHE A 186 9.95 2.42 25.30
N ASN A 187 9.46 1.52 24.46
CA ASN A 187 10.31 0.82 23.52
C ASN A 187 10.43 1.68 22.25
N ALA A 188 11.54 1.56 21.52
CA ALA A 188 11.70 2.25 20.24
C ALA A 188 10.64 1.80 19.21
N VAL A 189 10.16 0.55 19.29
CA VAL A 189 9.18 -0.01 18.37
C VAL A 189 8.21 -0.94 19.09
N GLU A 190 6.96 -0.94 18.65
CA GLU A 190 5.96 -1.93 19.03
C GLU A 190 5.24 -2.45 17.77
N VAL A 191 5.10 -3.78 17.66
CA VAL A 191 4.22 -4.40 16.67
C VAL A 191 2.83 -4.43 17.26
N ASP A 192 1.98 -3.50 16.82
CA ASP A 192 0.63 -3.32 17.33
C ASP A 192 -0.34 -4.37 16.80
N VAL A 193 -0.24 -4.63 15.50
CA VAL A 193 -1.13 -5.55 14.79
C VAL A 193 -0.30 -6.33 13.79
N THR A 194 -0.26 -7.65 13.96
CA THR A 194 0.33 -8.55 12.95
C THR A 194 -0.49 -8.50 11.66
N ILE A 195 0.16 -8.70 10.50
CA ILE A 195 -0.55 -8.68 9.22
C ILE A 195 -1.66 -9.73 9.20
N MET A 196 -2.88 -9.29 8.92
CA MET A 196 -4.04 -10.16 8.83
C MET A 196 -5.08 -9.64 7.83
N ASN A 197 -5.84 -10.55 7.24
CA ASN A 197 -6.99 -10.19 6.40
C ASN A 197 -8.08 -9.52 7.25
N ASN A 198 -8.74 -8.50 6.71
CA ASN A 198 -9.76 -7.72 7.41
C ASN A 198 -9.25 -7.12 8.74
N GLY A 199 -7.97 -6.73 8.78
CA GLY A 199 -7.31 -6.21 9.98
C GLY A 199 -7.68 -4.78 10.37
N GLY A 200 -8.52 -4.09 9.58
CA GLY A 200 -8.87 -2.67 9.80
C GLY A 200 -9.44 -2.40 11.20
N GLY A 201 -10.35 -3.25 11.68
CA GLY A 201 -10.90 -3.15 13.03
C GLY A 201 -9.85 -3.28 14.15
N ASN A 202 -8.88 -4.20 13.98
CA ASN A 202 -7.77 -4.38 14.91
C ASN A 202 -6.85 -3.15 14.94
N ILE A 203 -6.55 -2.59 13.78
CA ILE A 203 -5.76 -1.36 13.66
C ILE A 203 -6.49 -0.18 14.31
N ASN A 204 -7.78 0.00 14.04
CA ASN A 204 -8.59 1.05 14.67
C ASN A 204 -8.60 0.93 16.21
N GLY A 205 -8.75 -0.30 16.73
CA GLY A 205 -8.65 -0.57 18.16
C GLY A 205 -7.29 -0.21 18.76
N ALA A 206 -6.20 -0.58 18.08
CA ALA A 206 -4.84 -0.29 18.53
C ALA A 206 -4.51 1.21 18.49
N LEU A 207 -4.90 1.91 17.43
CA LEU A 207 -4.76 3.37 17.28
C LEU A 207 -5.49 4.13 18.39
N ASN A 208 -6.75 3.78 18.63
CA ASN A 208 -7.56 4.37 19.70
C ASN A 208 -6.93 4.10 21.08
N GLY A 209 -6.48 2.86 21.32
CA GLY A 209 -5.81 2.49 22.57
C GLY A 209 -4.50 3.24 22.81
N ARG A 210 -3.75 3.58 21.76
CA ARG A 210 -2.55 4.44 21.85
C ARG A 210 -2.89 5.89 22.11
N GLY A 211 -3.96 6.41 21.51
CA GLY A 211 -4.43 7.77 21.77
C GLY A 211 -4.80 8.04 23.22
N GLN A 212 -5.03 7.01 24.03
CA GLN A 212 -5.29 7.12 25.48
C GLN A 212 -4.03 7.05 26.36
N LYS A 213 -2.85 6.87 25.76
CA LYS A 213 -1.59 6.70 26.49
C LYS A 213 -0.66 7.89 26.22
N MET A 214 0.24 8.13 27.16
CA MET A 214 1.35 9.07 26.96
C MET A 214 2.15 8.69 25.71
N MET A 215 2.54 9.69 24.93
CA MET A 215 3.50 9.54 23.83
C MET A 215 4.75 10.35 24.15
N GLN A 216 5.88 9.68 24.05
CA GLN A 216 7.15 10.16 24.55
C GLN A 216 8.28 9.64 23.67
N GLY A 217 9.37 10.39 23.68
CA GLY A 217 10.59 10.02 22.99
C GLY A 217 10.79 10.72 21.66
N ALA A 218 11.92 10.38 21.07
CA ALA A 218 12.44 10.94 19.83
C ALA A 218 12.03 10.08 18.62
N THR A 219 12.60 10.37 17.47
CA THR A 219 12.15 9.88 16.16
C THR A 219 13.17 8.88 15.59
N ASN A 220 13.14 7.62 16.06
CA ASN A 220 13.97 6.53 15.53
C ASN A 220 13.29 5.86 14.33
N MET A 221 13.27 6.59 13.21
CA MET A 221 12.59 6.19 11.97
C MET A 221 13.07 4.85 11.43
N SER A 222 14.38 4.60 11.46
CA SER A 222 14.94 3.35 10.92
C SER A 222 14.49 2.12 11.70
N ALA A 223 14.32 2.22 13.03
CA ALA A 223 13.82 1.11 13.84
C ALA A 223 12.39 0.71 13.44
N GLY A 224 11.51 1.70 13.21
CA GLY A 224 10.16 1.47 12.69
C GLY A 224 10.17 0.78 11.33
N MET A 225 10.98 1.27 10.40
CA MET A 225 11.14 0.67 9.07
C MET A 225 11.65 -0.77 9.12
N VAL A 226 12.62 -1.07 9.99
CA VAL A 226 13.14 -2.43 10.19
C VAL A 226 12.06 -3.38 10.71
N ALA A 227 11.28 -2.97 11.70
CA ALA A 227 10.21 -3.83 12.21
C ALA A 227 9.06 -4.02 11.21
N ALA A 228 8.69 -2.97 10.47
CA ALA A 228 7.69 -3.07 9.41
C ALA A 228 8.16 -4.01 8.29
N ARG A 229 9.44 -3.94 7.91
CA ARG A 229 10.07 -4.90 6.98
C ARG A 229 9.95 -6.32 7.51
N ASP A 230 10.38 -6.55 8.75
CA ASP A 230 10.39 -7.89 9.33
C ASP A 230 8.96 -8.46 9.42
N LEU A 231 7.97 -7.62 9.74
CA LEU A 231 6.58 -8.01 9.72
C LEU A 231 6.10 -8.42 8.31
N LEU A 232 6.43 -7.64 7.28
CA LEU A 232 6.10 -7.95 5.87
C LEU A 232 6.82 -9.21 5.37
N MET A 233 8.05 -9.45 5.80
CA MET A 233 8.84 -10.61 5.38
C MET A 233 8.42 -11.90 6.08
N ASN A 234 7.97 -11.80 7.33
CA ASN A 234 7.47 -12.94 8.10
C ASN A 234 6.00 -13.29 7.77
N TYR A 235 5.30 -12.45 7.01
CA TYR A 235 3.96 -12.75 6.54
C TYR A 235 4.00 -13.81 5.43
N THR A 236 3.31 -14.92 5.68
CA THR A 236 3.10 -16.00 4.71
C THR A 236 1.72 -15.82 4.08
N PRO A 237 1.63 -15.24 2.88
CA PRO A 237 0.35 -15.02 2.23
C PRO A 237 -0.18 -16.30 1.59
N ASN A 238 -1.51 -16.39 1.47
CA ASN A 238 -2.17 -17.46 0.71
C ASN A 238 -2.17 -17.20 -0.81
N LEU A 239 -1.82 -15.98 -1.22
CA LEU A 239 -1.76 -15.50 -2.61
C LEU A 239 -0.39 -14.81 -2.83
N PRO A 240 0.12 -14.71 -4.06
CA PRO A 240 1.16 -13.74 -4.38
C PRO A 240 0.76 -12.33 -3.92
N VAL A 241 1.66 -11.67 -3.18
CA VAL A 241 1.45 -10.30 -2.70
C VAL A 241 2.60 -9.38 -3.06
N ASN A 242 2.26 -8.13 -3.37
CA ASN A 242 3.19 -7.02 -3.29
C ASN A 242 3.27 -6.55 -1.84
N ARG A 243 4.47 -6.20 -1.38
CA ARG A 243 4.70 -5.73 -0.01
C ARG A 243 4.80 -4.23 0.00
N VAL A 244 3.93 -3.58 0.78
CA VAL A 244 3.81 -2.13 0.85
C VAL A 244 3.98 -1.68 2.29
N MET A 245 4.86 -0.72 2.51
CA MET A 245 4.99 0.02 3.74
C MET A 245 4.45 1.44 3.52
N ILE A 246 3.67 1.94 4.48
CA ILE A 246 3.28 3.34 4.54
C ILE A 246 3.93 3.93 5.79
N LEU A 247 5.01 4.69 5.60
CA LEU A 247 5.76 5.36 6.66
C LEU A 247 5.17 6.75 6.91
N VAL A 248 4.75 7.02 8.13
CA VAL A 248 4.17 8.33 8.49
C VAL A 248 4.90 8.92 9.68
N THR A 249 5.26 10.20 9.59
CA THR A 249 5.97 10.93 10.65
C THR A 249 5.69 12.42 10.59
N ASP A 250 5.72 13.07 11.75
CA ASP A 250 5.79 14.53 11.87
C ASP A 250 7.18 15.05 12.28
N GLY A 251 8.09 14.12 12.53
CA GLY A 251 9.31 14.34 13.28
C GLY A 251 10.55 14.32 12.40
N LYS A 252 11.59 15.00 12.90
CA LYS A 252 12.92 14.93 12.32
C LYS A 252 13.63 13.67 12.79
N TRP A 253 14.13 12.88 11.84
CA TRP A 253 15.05 11.79 12.17
C TRP A 253 16.21 12.33 13.01
N ASN A 254 16.27 11.90 14.26
CA ASN A 254 17.20 12.42 15.27
C ASN A 254 17.76 11.32 16.18
N GLN A 255 17.37 10.06 15.94
CA GLN A 255 17.88 8.89 16.64
C GLN A 255 17.98 7.68 15.72
N GLY A 256 18.82 6.72 16.10
CA GLY A 256 19.05 5.51 15.33
C GLY A 256 19.94 5.73 14.12
N THR A 257 19.87 4.81 13.18
CA THR A 257 20.68 4.81 11.95
C THR A 257 20.00 5.57 10.83
N ASP A 258 20.76 5.85 9.77
CA ASP A 258 20.23 6.50 8.56
C ASP A 258 19.05 5.69 7.97
N PRO A 259 17.85 6.30 7.86
CA PRO A 259 16.69 5.63 7.30
C PRO A 259 16.80 5.41 5.78
N VAL A 260 17.63 6.17 5.06
CA VAL A 260 17.86 5.96 3.61
C VAL A 260 18.61 4.65 3.35
N ALA A 261 19.59 4.31 4.20
CA ALA A 261 20.25 3.00 4.16
C ALA A 261 19.24 1.86 4.42
N THR A 262 18.26 2.09 5.30
CA THR A 262 17.18 1.13 5.56
C THR A 262 16.28 0.98 4.33
N ALA A 263 15.97 2.07 3.62
CA ALA A 263 15.19 2.05 2.39
C ALA A 263 15.85 1.19 1.29
N ALA A 264 17.18 1.26 1.14
CA ALA A 264 17.90 0.37 0.22
C ALA A 264 17.69 -1.12 0.57
N THR A 265 17.60 -1.45 1.86
CA THR A 265 17.27 -2.81 2.31
C THR A 265 15.81 -3.18 2.00
N LEU A 266 14.86 -2.24 2.11
CA LEU A 266 13.48 -2.46 1.70
C LEU A 266 13.39 -2.78 0.21
N ALA A 267 14.07 -2.00 -0.62
CA ALA A 267 14.12 -2.20 -2.07
C ALA A 267 14.69 -3.58 -2.43
N ALA A 268 15.78 -4.00 -1.79
CA ALA A 268 16.38 -5.32 -1.99
C ALA A 268 15.44 -6.48 -1.60
N ASN A 269 14.44 -6.22 -0.74
CA ASN A 269 13.41 -7.19 -0.34
C ASN A 269 12.10 -7.03 -1.13
N ASN A 270 12.09 -6.25 -2.22
CA ASN A 270 10.89 -5.93 -3.01
C ASN A 270 9.76 -5.34 -2.17
N ILE A 271 10.10 -4.47 -1.22
CA ILE A 271 9.14 -3.72 -0.40
C ILE A 271 9.09 -2.28 -0.90
N LYS A 272 7.92 -1.86 -1.35
CA LYS A 272 7.64 -0.46 -1.71
C LYS A 272 7.34 0.34 -0.45
N CYS A 273 7.93 1.51 -0.28
CA CYS A 273 7.66 2.39 0.86
C CYS A 273 7.09 3.73 0.38
N HIS A 274 5.83 4.00 0.69
CA HIS A 274 5.25 5.34 0.57
C HIS A 274 5.55 6.11 1.86
N THR A 275 5.88 7.40 1.74
CA THR A 275 6.18 8.26 2.88
C THR A 275 5.17 9.40 2.97
N ILE A 276 4.71 9.70 4.18
CA ILE A 276 3.86 10.86 4.49
C ILE A 276 4.54 11.65 5.61
N GLY A 277 4.97 12.86 5.29
CA GLY A 277 5.56 13.81 6.23
C GLY A 277 4.58 14.91 6.59
N LEU A 278 4.20 15.00 7.87
CA LEU A 278 3.32 16.05 8.40
C LEU A 278 4.15 17.18 9.03
N LEU A 279 4.13 18.38 8.46
CA LEU A 279 4.86 19.54 9.00
C LEU A 279 6.37 19.29 9.20
N THR A 280 6.95 18.37 8.43
CA THR A 280 8.27 17.77 8.70
C THR A 280 9.48 18.61 8.28
N GLY A 281 9.29 19.77 7.65
CA GLY A 281 10.34 20.71 7.26
C GLY A 281 11.58 20.04 6.65
N ASP A 282 12.69 20.07 7.38
CA ASP A 282 14.01 19.51 7.01
C ASP A 282 13.99 18.02 6.63
N SER A 283 13.01 17.23 7.07
CA SER A 283 12.96 15.78 6.79
C SER A 283 12.36 15.45 5.43
N ALA A 284 11.87 16.46 4.69
CA ALA A 284 11.31 16.29 3.35
C ALA A 284 12.27 15.55 2.41
N ALA A 285 13.55 15.93 2.40
CA ALA A 285 14.56 15.32 1.54
C ALA A 285 14.83 13.84 1.90
N VAL A 286 14.81 13.52 3.20
CA VAL A 286 15.00 12.14 3.68
C VAL A 286 13.81 11.27 3.28
N LEU A 287 12.58 11.75 3.50
CA LEU A 287 11.35 11.04 3.15
C LEU A 287 11.22 10.85 1.64
N GLN A 288 11.63 11.83 0.84
CA GLN A 288 11.70 11.70 -0.61
C GLN A 288 12.72 10.63 -1.02
N SER A 289 13.92 10.65 -0.44
CA SER A 289 14.96 9.65 -0.75
C SER A 289 14.52 8.23 -0.41
N ILE A 290 13.75 8.04 0.67
CA ILE A 290 13.20 6.72 1.03
C ILE A 290 12.17 6.25 -0.01
N ALA A 291 11.26 7.13 -0.42
CA ALA A 291 10.26 6.82 -1.43
C ALA A 291 10.92 6.48 -2.77
N ASP A 292 11.85 7.32 -3.24
CA ASP A 292 12.59 7.12 -4.49
C ASP A 292 13.36 5.80 -4.50
N ALA A 293 14.07 5.49 -3.41
CA ALA A 293 14.86 4.27 -3.29
C ALA A 293 14.00 2.99 -3.38
N THR A 294 12.71 3.06 -3.03
CA THR A 294 11.81 1.90 -2.99
C THR A 294 10.74 1.92 -4.09
N GLY A 295 10.74 2.93 -4.97
CA GLY A 295 9.70 3.13 -5.98
C GLY A 295 8.32 3.48 -5.41
N GLY A 296 8.28 4.09 -4.22
CA GLY A 296 7.08 4.63 -3.59
C GLY A 296 6.83 6.10 -3.93
N LYS A 297 5.84 6.69 -3.26
CA LYS A 297 5.52 8.13 -3.37
C LYS A 297 5.81 8.83 -2.04
N CYS A 298 6.26 10.08 -2.13
CA CYS A 298 6.45 10.95 -0.99
C CYS A 298 5.36 12.03 -0.98
N PHE A 299 4.72 12.20 0.18
CA PHE A 299 3.70 13.20 0.41
C PHE A 299 4.14 14.11 1.54
N MET A 300 4.17 15.41 1.28
CA MET A 300 4.46 16.45 2.28
C MET A 300 3.17 17.22 2.55
N VAL A 301 2.67 17.13 3.78
CA VAL A 301 1.35 17.64 4.15
C VAL A 301 1.48 18.60 5.33
N ASN A 302 0.63 19.63 5.36
CA ASN A 302 0.66 20.67 6.39
C ASN A 302 -0.60 20.64 7.29
N ASP A 303 -1.59 19.83 6.94
CA ASP A 303 -2.86 19.78 7.64
C ASP A 303 -3.54 18.40 7.49
N GLN A 304 -4.69 18.24 8.13
CA GLN A 304 -5.52 17.03 8.07
C GLN A 304 -5.97 16.71 6.64
N ALA A 305 -6.38 17.73 5.88
CA ALA A 305 -6.94 17.54 4.55
C ALA A 305 -5.88 17.00 3.56
N GLY A 306 -4.65 17.50 3.64
CA GLY A 306 -3.52 16.99 2.89
C GLY A 306 -3.18 15.55 3.26
N MET A 307 -3.21 15.21 4.54
CA MET A 307 -2.98 13.84 5.00
C MET A 307 -4.06 12.88 4.50
N ASP A 308 -5.33 13.29 4.57
CA ASP A 308 -6.46 12.54 4.01
C ASP A 308 -6.29 12.32 2.50
N ALA A 309 -5.88 13.36 1.76
CA ALA A 309 -5.63 13.26 0.33
C ALA A 309 -4.50 12.27 0.01
N ALA A 310 -3.39 12.31 0.76
CA ALA A 310 -2.27 11.38 0.60
C ALA A 310 -2.69 9.92 0.81
N PHE A 311 -3.44 9.64 1.87
CA PHE A 311 -3.95 8.30 2.15
C PHE A 311 -4.94 7.82 1.07
N ARG A 312 -5.82 8.69 0.57
CA ARG A 312 -6.72 8.35 -0.55
C ARG A 312 -5.94 8.01 -1.81
N GLU A 313 -4.92 8.81 -2.15
CA GLU A 313 -4.09 8.56 -3.33
C GLU A 313 -3.39 7.21 -3.22
N ILE A 314 -2.75 6.91 -2.08
CA ILE A 314 -2.14 5.59 -1.85
C ILE A 314 -3.19 4.48 -1.98
N ALA A 315 -4.39 4.65 -1.41
CA ALA A 315 -5.44 3.65 -1.48
C ALA A 315 -5.81 3.31 -2.93
N THR A 316 -5.86 4.31 -3.83
CA THR A 316 -6.22 4.11 -5.24
C THR A 316 -5.18 3.35 -6.06
N GLU A 317 -3.93 3.24 -5.59
CA GLU A 317 -2.86 2.49 -6.27
C GLU A 317 -2.79 1.01 -5.87
N LEU A 318 -3.50 0.62 -4.82
CA LEU A 318 -3.47 -0.74 -4.29
C LEU A 318 -4.26 -1.76 -5.13
N PRO A 319 -5.32 -1.42 -5.88
CA PRO A 319 -5.89 -2.36 -6.84
C PRO A 319 -4.91 -2.60 -8.01
N ILE A 320 -4.21 -3.73 -7.99
CA ILE A 320 -3.27 -4.10 -9.06
C ILE A 320 -3.88 -5.18 -9.94
N VAL A 321 -4.17 -4.82 -11.19
CA VAL A 321 -4.36 -5.75 -12.30
C VAL A 321 -3.09 -5.70 -13.14
N LEU A 322 -2.35 -6.80 -13.18
CA LEU A 322 -1.25 -6.97 -14.11
C LEU A 322 -1.83 -7.33 -15.48
N THR A 323 -1.40 -6.62 -16.51
CA THR A 323 -1.74 -6.95 -17.90
C THR A 323 -0.46 -7.13 -18.70
N GLN A 324 -0.34 -8.25 -19.41
CA GLN A 324 0.69 -8.48 -20.44
C GLN A 324 0.06 -8.94 -21.74
#